data_AF-A0A850GC96-F1
#
_entry.id   AF-A0A850GC96-F1
#
_cell.length_a   1.000
_cell.length_b   1.000
_cell.length_c   1.000
_cell.angle_alpha   90.00
_cell.angle_beta   90.00
_cell.angle_gamma   90.00
#
_symmetry.space_group_name_H-M   'P 1'
#
loop_
_entity.id
_entity.type
_entity.pdbx_description
1 polymer ?
#
loop_
_entity_poly.entity_id
_entity_poly.type
_entity_poly.pdbx_seq_one_letter_code
_entity_poly.pdbx_strand_id
1 'polypeptide(L)'
;MSALSARTCTACALALAWLVACQASEDSPRERSVPTRPALDRGAARAAAVDGLEAAAEQAEVEAALARCFESLLGEAAILEASERALARVAEDPELAAEADDFFAALQDSPAMRAALVDYARAAQGEGITSAGLIAFVDARLTRPELTALLRRTLTAALADAGPALGHALLIEADGAEALAEVVTSHLDDPEFSRRLGERLGDDPQRLARRLGDPERGATLLVDFAAVLAEAPTGHATIAAILDAQTSAALSAASLRRLLRDDTFIAASRELFALALAAQIDARALEAAIDALLALPALRREAAALLAALARSEVARGQVSSFVQRYGERETIDPLLLDALD
;
A
#
# COMPACT_ATOMS: atom_id res chain seq x y z
N MET A 1 -19.43 20.67 -13.97
CA MET A 1 -18.54 19.49 -14.10
C MET A 1 -18.91 18.54 -12.99
N SER A 2 -19.37 17.32 -13.29
CA SER A 2 -19.61 16.33 -12.24
C SER A 2 -18.25 16.03 -11.61
N ALA A 3 -18.12 16.32 -10.31
CA ALA A 3 -16.90 16.08 -9.55
C ALA A 3 -16.43 14.61 -9.63
N LEU A 4 -17.29 13.69 -10.10
CA LEU A 4 -16.98 12.28 -10.31
C LEU A 4 -15.83 12.02 -11.30
N SER A 5 -15.79 12.60 -12.50
CA SER A 5 -14.80 12.15 -13.52
C SER A 5 -13.36 12.60 -13.24
N ALA A 6 -13.22 13.79 -12.67
CA ALA A 6 -11.95 14.28 -12.11
C ALA A 6 -11.55 13.46 -10.88
N ARG A 7 -12.52 13.09 -10.01
CA ARG A 7 -12.26 12.19 -8.88
C ARG A 7 -11.85 10.80 -9.32
N THR A 8 -12.37 10.24 -10.42
CA THR A 8 -11.98 8.91 -10.91
C THR A 8 -10.57 8.91 -11.51
N CYS A 9 -10.17 9.96 -12.24
CA CYS A 9 -8.80 10.09 -12.76
C CYS A 9 -7.78 10.39 -11.64
N THR A 10 -8.14 11.24 -10.67
CA THR A 10 -7.29 11.53 -9.50
C THR A 10 -7.24 10.35 -8.54
N ALA A 11 -8.32 9.57 -8.39
CA ALA A 11 -8.35 8.31 -7.65
C ALA A 11 -7.52 7.22 -8.31
N CYS A 12 -7.56 7.11 -9.63
CA CYS A 12 -6.66 6.24 -10.37
C CYS A 12 -5.21 6.71 -10.24
N ALA A 13 -4.92 8.01 -10.33
CA ALA A 13 -3.56 8.55 -10.16
C ALA A 13 -3.02 8.42 -8.72
N LEU A 14 -3.88 8.53 -7.69
CA LEU A 14 -3.56 8.29 -6.28
C LEU A 14 -3.39 6.82 -5.96
N ALA A 15 -4.27 5.96 -6.50
CA ALA A 15 -4.09 4.52 -6.44
C ALA A 15 -2.79 4.15 -7.16
N LEU A 16 -2.54 4.62 -8.38
CA LEU A 16 -1.29 4.46 -9.14
C LEU A 16 -0.06 4.94 -8.35
N ALA A 17 -0.16 6.10 -7.67
CA ALA A 17 0.89 6.66 -6.82
C ALA A 17 1.05 5.93 -5.47
N TRP A 18 0.06 5.16 -5.02
CA TRP A 18 0.20 4.23 -3.90
C TRP A 18 0.73 2.86 -4.34
N LEU A 19 0.37 2.43 -5.55
CA LEU A 19 0.67 1.12 -6.15
C LEU A 19 2.12 0.99 -6.62
N VAL A 20 2.71 2.09 -7.09
CA VAL A 20 4.07 2.12 -7.68
C VAL A 20 5.18 2.32 -6.65
N ALA A 21 4.80 2.69 -5.42
CA ALA A 21 5.68 2.92 -4.26
C ALA A 21 6.58 1.75 -3.92
N CYS A 22 6.14 0.57 -4.31
CA CYS A 22 6.45 -0.64 -3.62
C CYS A 22 7.46 -1.52 -4.37
N GLN A 23 7.99 -1.05 -5.49
CA GLN A 23 9.00 -1.80 -6.26
C GLN A 23 10.43 -1.27 -6.11
N ALA A 24 10.70 -0.32 -5.21
CA ALA A 24 12.05 0.21 -5.02
C ALA A 24 12.52 -0.04 -3.58
N SER A 25 13.12 -1.22 -3.34
CA SER A 25 13.99 -1.41 -2.18
C SER A 25 15.38 -0.91 -2.56
N GLU A 26 15.84 0.17 -1.93
CA GLU A 26 17.27 0.52 -1.90
C GLU A 26 17.87 -0.01 -0.60
N ASP A 27 18.86 -0.89 -0.74
CA ASP A 27 19.63 -1.50 0.34
C ASP A 27 20.20 -0.43 1.27
N SER A 28 19.76 -0.43 2.53
CA SER A 28 20.41 0.30 3.62
C SER A 28 21.27 -0.67 4.44
N PRO A 29 22.58 -0.43 4.60
CA PRO A 29 23.44 -1.31 5.38
C PRO A 29 23.19 -1.10 6.88
N ARG A 30 22.71 -2.14 7.57
CA ARG A 30 22.56 -2.16 9.03
C ARG A 30 23.86 -2.64 9.70
N GLU A 31 24.42 -1.84 10.59
CA GLU A 31 25.54 -2.21 11.44
C GLU A 31 25.07 -3.10 12.60
N ARG A 32 25.61 -4.33 12.66
CA ARG A 32 25.39 -5.26 13.79
C ARG A 32 26.39 -4.98 14.90
N SER A 33 25.91 -4.70 16.11
CA SER A 33 26.71 -4.70 17.33
C SER A 33 26.41 -5.92 18.18
N VAL A 34 27.45 -6.65 18.59
CA VAL A 34 27.38 -7.82 19.48
C VAL A 34 27.72 -7.41 20.92
N PRO A 35 26.94 -7.84 21.93
CA PRO A 35 27.49 -8.06 23.25
C PRO A 35 27.20 -9.46 23.82
N THR A 36 27.97 -9.81 24.86
CA THR A 36 28.18 -11.17 25.39
C THR A 36 27.55 -11.34 26.79
N ARG A 37 26.69 -12.37 26.97
CA ARG A 37 26.32 -13.25 28.16
C ARG A 37 26.27 -12.73 29.63
N PRO A 38 25.59 -13.45 30.57
CA PRO A 38 24.34 -14.24 30.48
C PRO A 38 23.33 -14.03 31.66
N ALA A 39 22.07 -13.89 31.29
CA ALA A 39 20.83 -14.51 31.79
C ALA A 39 19.86 -14.35 30.59
N LEU A 40 18.68 -14.97 30.55
CA LEU A 40 17.74 -14.67 29.45
C LEU A 40 17.18 -13.26 29.69
N ASP A 41 17.96 -12.26 29.29
CA ASP A 41 17.61 -10.86 29.37
C ASP A 41 16.46 -10.64 28.38
N ARG A 42 15.31 -10.18 28.90
CA ARG A 42 14.14 -9.86 28.11
C ARG A 42 14.48 -8.90 26.97
N GLY A 43 15.38 -7.94 27.23
CA GLY A 43 15.87 -7.03 26.20
C GLY A 43 16.60 -7.77 25.08
N ALA A 44 17.46 -8.73 25.42
CA ALA A 44 18.18 -9.55 24.45
C ALA A 44 17.27 -10.51 23.68
N ALA A 45 16.26 -11.11 24.33
CA ALA A 45 15.28 -11.97 23.68
C ALA A 45 14.39 -11.20 22.70
N ARG A 46 13.93 -10.00 23.11
CA ARG A 46 13.19 -9.07 22.24
C ARG A 46 14.04 -8.67 21.05
N ALA A 47 15.27 -8.21 21.26
CA ALA A 47 16.16 -7.82 20.18
C ALA A 47 16.43 -8.98 19.20
N ALA A 48 16.67 -10.19 19.71
CA ALA A 48 16.84 -11.37 18.85
C ALA A 48 15.57 -11.68 18.05
N ALA A 49 14.38 -11.58 18.65
CA ALA A 49 13.11 -11.77 17.95
C ALA A 49 12.89 -10.70 16.86
N VAL A 50 13.23 -9.45 17.13
CA VAL A 50 13.16 -8.35 16.14
C VAL A 50 14.08 -8.67 14.97
N ASP A 51 15.36 -8.96 15.24
CA ASP A 51 16.33 -9.30 14.19
C ASP A 51 15.85 -10.49 13.35
N GLY A 52 15.30 -11.52 13.99
CA GLY A 52 14.74 -12.69 13.32
C GLY A 52 13.53 -12.38 12.46
N LEU A 53 12.59 -11.56 12.96
CA LEU A 53 11.37 -11.17 12.24
C LEU A 53 11.67 -10.22 11.07
N GLU A 54 12.57 -9.25 11.26
CA GLU A 54 13.00 -8.36 10.18
C GLU A 54 13.71 -9.16 9.07
N ALA A 55 14.60 -10.08 9.43
CA ALA A 55 15.24 -10.97 8.44
C ALA A 55 14.25 -11.96 7.79
N ALA A 56 13.21 -12.38 8.51
CA ALA A 56 12.15 -13.22 7.96
C ALA A 56 11.29 -12.47 6.93
N ALA A 57 11.11 -11.16 7.08
CA ALA A 57 10.31 -10.35 6.15
C ALA A 57 10.89 -10.32 4.72
N GLU A 58 12.18 -10.62 4.56
CA GLU A 58 12.88 -10.74 3.27
C GLU A 58 12.77 -12.14 2.65
N GLN A 59 12.12 -13.10 3.32
CA GLN A 59 11.97 -14.46 2.77
C GLN A 59 10.86 -14.54 1.73
N ALA A 60 11.12 -15.26 0.64
CA ALA A 60 10.19 -15.40 -0.48
C ALA A 60 8.79 -15.93 -0.09
N GLU A 61 8.70 -16.79 0.94
CA GLU A 61 7.42 -17.29 1.42
C GLU A 61 6.58 -16.22 2.14
N VAL A 62 7.25 -15.31 2.86
CA VAL A 62 6.62 -14.15 3.53
C VAL A 62 6.22 -13.13 2.48
N GLU A 63 7.09 -12.81 1.53
CA GLU A 63 6.76 -11.94 0.40
C GLU A 63 5.50 -12.44 -0.35
N ALA A 64 5.45 -13.74 -0.66
CA ALA A 64 4.30 -14.34 -1.32
C ALA A 64 3.03 -14.29 -0.44
N ALA A 65 3.15 -14.44 0.88
CA ALA A 65 2.02 -14.31 1.80
C ALA A 65 1.50 -12.87 1.88
N LEU A 66 2.40 -11.88 1.94
CA LEU A 66 2.08 -10.46 1.92
C LEU A 66 1.41 -10.05 0.61
N ALA A 67 1.93 -10.50 -0.54
CA ALA A 67 1.30 -10.28 -1.85
C ALA A 67 -0.16 -10.76 -1.87
N ARG A 68 -0.42 -12.00 -1.42
CA ARG A 68 -1.79 -12.56 -1.34
C ARG A 68 -2.67 -11.79 -0.34
N CYS A 69 -2.10 -11.37 0.79
CA CYS A 69 -2.82 -10.59 1.79
C CYS A 69 -3.36 -9.29 1.20
N PHE A 70 -2.49 -8.49 0.56
CA PHE A 70 -2.89 -7.22 -0.03
C PHE A 70 -3.78 -7.38 -1.27
N GLU A 71 -3.59 -8.44 -2.06
CA GLU A 71 -4.51 -8.80 -3.14
C GLU A 71 -5.93 -9.06 -2.60
N SER A 72 -6.06 -9.79 -1.48
CA SER A 72 -7.35 -10.06 -0.85
C SER A 72 -8.02 -8.79 -0.32
N LEU A 73 -7.25 -7.90 0.32
CA LEU A 73 -7.76 -6.66 0.93
C LEU A 73 -8.38 -5.68 -0.08
N LEU A 74 -8.00 -5.74 -1.36
CA LEU A 74 -8.49 -4.84 -2.40
C LEU A 74 -9.99 -4.91 -2.64
N GLY A 75 -10.57 -6.09 -2.48
CA GLY A 75 -11.99 -6.32 -2.69
C GLY A 75 -12.85 -5.93 -1.50
N GLU A 76 -12.24 -5.62 -0.36
CA GLU A 76 -12.94 -5.50 0.91
C GLU A 76 -13.64 -4.14 1.03
N ALA A 77 -14.92 -4.18 1.38
CA ALA A 77 -15.77 -2.99 1.43
C ALA A 77 -15.19 -1.90 2.36
N ALA A 78 -14.66 -2.29 3.52
CA ALA A 78 -14.07 -1.35 4.47
C ALA A 78 -12.85 -0.60 3.89
N ILE A 79 -12.04 -1.28 3.08
CA ILE A 79 -10.85 -0.72 2.43
C ILE A 79 -11.27 0.22 1.30
N LEU A 80 -12.25 -0.18 0.49
CA LEU A 80 -12.79 0.65 -0.59
C LEU A 80 -13.39 1.94 -0.03
N GLU A 81 -14.24 1.85 1.00
CA GLU A 81 -14.85 3.01 1.63
C GLU A 81 -13.82 3.96 2.27
N ALA A 82 -12.80 3.41 2.95
CA ALA A 82 -11.73 4.21 3.53
C ALA A 82 -10.90 4.91 2.45
N SER A 83 -10.64 4.21 1.33
CA SER A 83 -9.95 4.78 0.18
C SER A 83 -10.75 5.92 -0.44
N GLU A 84 -12.05 5.75 -0.64
CA GLU A 84 -12.94 6.81 -1.15
C GLU A 84 -12.94 8.05 -0.25
N ARG A 85 -13.02 7.87 1.08
CA ARG A 85 -12.95 8.96 2.04
C ARG A 85 -11.58 9.63 2.05
N ALA A 86 -10.50 8.87 1.98
CA ALA A 86 -9.14 9.40 1.88
C ALA A 86 -8.98 10.26 0.61
N LEU A 87 -9.44 9.76 -0.54
CA LEU A 87 -9.43 10.48 -1.81
C LEU A 87 -10.27 11.77 -1.76
N ALA A 88 -11.43 11.73 -1.11
CA ALA A 88 -12.25 12.93 -0.91
C ALA A 88 -11.49 14.00 -0.11
N ARG A 89 -10.81 13.62 0.97
CA ARG A 89 -9.98 14.54 1.77
C ARG A 89 -8.76 15.06 1.01
N VAL A 90 -8.11 14.22 0.20
CA VAL A 90 -7.01 14.65 -0.68
C VAL A 90 -7.50 15.71 -1.65
N ALA A 91 -8.68 15.53 -2.23
CA ALA A 91 -9.27 16.50 -3.17
C ALA A 91 -9.69 17.83 -2.52
N GLU A 92 -9.76 17.89 -1.18
CA GLU A 92 -10.04 19.12 -0.41
C GLU A 92 -8.76 19.91 -0.11
N ASP A 93 -7.56 19.39 -0.43
CA ASP A 93 -6.30 20.11 -0.25
C ASP A 93 -6.20 21.31 -1.23
N PRO A 94 -6.11 22.55 -0.71
CA PRO A 94 -6.18 23.74 -1.55
C PRO A 94 -4.93 23.94 -2.41
N GLU A 95 -3.77 23.48 -1.96
CA GLU A 95 -2.52 23.60 -2.73
C GLU A 95 -2.51 22.57 -3.87
N LEU A 96 -3.08 21.39 -3.65
CA LEU A 96 -3.24 20.38 -4.69
C LEU A 96 -4.29 20.82 -5.70
N ALA A 97 -5.39 21.43 -5.24
CA ALA A 97 -6.41 21.96 -6.12
C ALA A 97 -5.84 22.95 -7.14
N ALA A 98 -4.97 23.88 -6.69
CA ALA A 98 -4.32 24.84 -7.59
C ALA A 98 -3.44 24.16 -8.66
N GLU A 99 -2.56 23.24 -8.26
CA GLU A 99 -1.68 22.52 -9.21
C GLU A 99 -2.49 21.63 -10.16
N ALA A 100 -3.57 21.01 -9.66
CA ALA A 100 -4.46 20.20 -10.47
C ALA A 100 -5.24 21.05 -11.48
N ASP A 101 -5.73 22.23 -11.08
CA ASP A 101 -6.44 23.16 -11.96
C ASP A 101 -5.55 23.60 -13.13
N ASP A 102 -4.28 23.93 -12.87
CA ASP A 102 -3.31 24.27 -13.92
C ASP A 102 -3.07 23.11 -14.89
N PHE A 103 -2.92 21.89 -14.35
CA PHE A 103 -2.77 20.69 -15.16
C PHE A 103 -4.01 20.41 -16.03
N PHE A 104 -5.21 20.49 -15.46
CA PHE A 104 -6.47 20.25 -16.17
C PHE A 104 -6.78 21.35 -17.18
N ALA A 105 -6.45 22.61 -16.90
CA ALA A 105 -6.55 23.70 -17.88
C ALA A 105 -5.67 23.39 -19.11
N ALA A 106 -4.44 22.93 -18.90
CA ALA A 106 -3.57 22.52 -20.00
C ALA A 106 -4.13 21.31 -20.79
N LEU A 107 -4.82 20.38 -20.13
CA LEU A 107 -5.51 19.26 -20.81
C LEU A 107 -6.71 19.73 -21.63
N GLN A 108 -7.47 20.72 -21.15
CA GLN A 108 -8.60 21.29 -21.88
C GLN A 108 -8.14 21.96 -23.19
N ASP A 109 -6.95 22.56 -23.19
CA ASP A 109 -6.37 23.18 -24.38
C ASP A 109 -5.65 22.20 -25.33
N SER A 110 -5.58 20.92 -24.95
CA SER A 110 -4.83 19.90 -25.69
C SER A 110 -5.43 19.56 -27.07
N PRO A 111 -4.61 19.09 -28.03
CA PRO A 111 -5.11 18.59 -29.31
C PRO A 111 -6.15 17.46 -29.17
N ALA A 112 -6.01 16.60 -28.15
CA ALA A 112 -6.95 15.53 -27.88
C ALA A 112 -8.34 16.05 -27.47
N MET A 113 -8.39 17.05 -26.60
CA MET A 113 -9.66 17.70 -26.22
C MET A 113 -10.30 18.40 -27.42
N ARG A 114 -9.52 19.09 -28.25
CA ARG A 114 -10.01 19.70 -29.49
C ARG A 114 -10.57 18.65 -30.47
N ALA A 115 -9.92 17.49 -30.58
CA ALA A 115 -10.43 16.39 -31.40
C ALA A 115 -11.76 15.85 -30.85
N ALA A 116 -11.86 15.67 -29.53
CA ALA A 116 -13.10 15.24 -28.87
C ALA A 116 -14.25 16.25 -29.05
N LEU A 117 -13.95 17.55 -28.98
CA LEU A 117 -14.89 18.63 -29.29
C LEU A 117 -15.42 18.53 -30.73
N VAL A 118 -14.54 18.28 -31.70
CA VAL A 118 -14.92 18.09 -33.10
C VAL A 118 -15.80 16.84 -33.27
N ASP A 119 -15.47 15.75 -32.61
CA ASP A 119 -16.28 14.53 -32.63
C ASP A 119 -17.66 14.75 -32.00
N TYR A 120 -17.73 15.44 -30.87
CA TYR A 120 -18.99 15.81 -30.22
C TYR A 120 -19.84 16.69 -31.13
N ALA A 121 -19.25 17.72 -31.75
CA ALA A 121 -19.94 18.61 -32.69
C ALA A 121 -20.52 17.85 -33.90
N ARG A 122 -19.81 16.84 -34.41
CA ARG A 122 -20.30 15.96 -35.48
C ARG A 122 -21.46 15.08 -35.00
N ALA A 123 -21.37 14.53 -33.80
CA ALA A 123 -22.39 13.66 -33.22
C ALA A 123 -23.68 14.41 -32.85
N ALA A 124 -23.60 15.69 -32.51
CA ALA A 124 -24.76 16.50 -32.12
C ALA A 124 -25.71 16.86 -33.28
N GLN A 125 -25.34 16.60 -34.54
CA GLN A 125 -26.19 16.73 -35.75
C GLN A 125 -27.01 18.05 -35.86
N GLY A 126 -26.55 19.16 -35.26
CA GLY A 126 -27.23 20.46 -35.33
C GLY A 126 -28.13 20.79 -34.13
N GLU A 127 -28.27 19.90 -33.14
CA GLU A 127 -28.72 20.28 -31.80
C GLU A 127 -27.58 21.07 -31.14
N GLY A 128 -27.89 22.24 -30.58
CA GLY A 128 -26.88 23.20 -30.13
C GLY A 128 -25.79 22.58 -29.23
N ILE A 129 -24.53 22.87 -29.54
CA ILE A 129 -23.38 22.43 -28.73
C ILE A 129 -23.47 23.11 -27.36
N THR A 130 -23.59 22.32 -26.30
CA THR A 130 -23.61 22.83 -24.92
C THR A 130 -22.39 22.35 -24.15
N SER A 131 -21.96 23.12 -23.15
CA SER A 131 -20.91 22.72 -22.23
C SER A 131 -21.30 21.46 -21.43
N ALA A 132 -22.56 21.36 -21.01
CA ALA A 132 -23.07 20.17 -20.31
C ALA A 132 -23.01 18.91 -21.18
N GLY A 133 -23.41 19.02 -22.46
CA GLY A 133 -23.35 17.91 -23.40
C GLY A 133 -21.91 17.49 -23.73
N LEU A 134 -20.98 18.44 -23.87
CA LEU A 134 -19.55 18.14 -24.02
C LEU A 134 -19.00 17.41 -22.81
N ILE A 135 -19.30 17.88 -21.59
CA ILE A 135 -18.85 17.23 -20.35
C ILE A 135 -19.35 15.79 -20.30
N ALA A 136 -20.64 15.56 -20.57
CA ALA A 136 -21.21 14.22 -20.60
C ALA A 136 -20.56 13.33 -21.67
N PHE A 137 -20.24 13.90 -22.84
CA PHE A 137 -19.56 13.18 -23.91
C PHE A 137 -18.13 12.77 -23.53
N VAL A 138 -17.35 13.69 -22.97
CA VAL A 138 -15.99 13.43 -22.47
C VAL A 138 -16.03 12.41 -21.34
N ASP A 139 -16.93 12.58 -20.38
CA ASP A 139 -17.12 11.66 -19.25
C ASP A 139 -17.45 10.25 -19.74
N ALA A 140 -18.36 10.11 -20.70
CA ALA A 140 -18.69 8.83 -21.31
C ALA A 140 -17.49 8.16 -22.01
N ARG A 141 -16.51 8.93 -22.51
CA ARG A 141 -15.26 8.37 -23.07
C ARG A 141 -14.27 7.94 -21.99
N LEU A 142 -14.15 8.72 -20.92
CA LEU A 142 -13.23 8.47 -19.81
C LEU A 142 -13.74 7.38 -18.84
N THR A 143 -15.03 7.05 -18.88
CA THR A 143 -15.66 6.04 -18.00
C THR A 143 -16.14 4.80 -18.75
N ARG A 144 -15.67 4.59 -19.98
CA ARG A 144 -16.01 3.41 -20.78
C ARG A 144 -15.73 2.11 -19.99
N PRO A 145 -16.62 1.11 -20.04
CA PRO A 145 -16.43 -0.15 -19.29
C PRO A 145 -15.10 -0.84 -19.60
N GLU A 146 -14.63 -0.78 -20.84
CA GLU A 146 -13.38 -1.41 -21.27
C GLU A 146 -12.15 -0.72 -20.66
N LEU A 147 -12.16 0.62 -20.60
CA LEU A 147 -11.12 1.41 -19.93
C LEU A 147 -11.12 1.14 -18.43
N THR A 148 -12.29 1.14 -17.80
CA THR A 148 -12.45 0.83 -16.37
C THR A 148 -11.95 -0.58 -16.05
N ALA A 149 -12.28 -1.58 -16.89
CA ALA A 149 -11.84 -2.95 -16.70
C ALA A 149 -10.31 -3.09 -16.85
N LEU A 150 -9.71 -2.39 -17.84
CA LEU A 150 -8.27 -2.40 -18.03
C LEU A 150 -7.54 -1.75 -16.86
N LEU A 151 -7.97 -0.54 -16.45
CA LEU A 151 -7.41 0.15 -15.28
C LEU A 151 -7.51 -0.74 -14.05
N ARG A 152 -8.70 -1.30 -13.76
CA ARG A 152 -8.85 -2.20 -12.62
C ARG A 152 -7.87 -3.37 -12.67
N ARG A 153 -7.75 -4.04 -13.82
CA ARG A 153 -6.83 -5.18 -13.98
C ARG A 153 -5.37 -4.79 -13.72
N THR A 154 -4.89 -3.75 -14.39
CA THR A 154 -3.48 -3.32 -14.30
C THR A 154 -3.16 -2.79 -12.90
N LEU A 155 -4.08 -2.04 -12.29
CA LEU A 155 -3.92 -1.53 -10.92
C LEU A 155 -3.94 -2.65 -9.88
N THR A 156 -4.82 -3.64 -10.02
CA THR A 156 -4.83 -4.80 -9.10
C THR A 156 -3.53 -5.59 -9.20
N ALA A 157 -3.03 -5.84 -10.41
CA ALA A 157 -1.75 -6.52 -10.60
C ALA A 157 -0.60 -5.73 -9.98
N ALA A 158 -0.54 -4.42 -10.22
CA ALA A 158 0.45 -3.55 -9.60
C ALA A 158 0.38 -3.55 -8.06
N LEU A 159 -0.81 -3.70 -7.44
CA LEU A 159 -0.88 -3.80 -5.98
C LEU A 159 -0.41 -5.15 -5.46
N ALA A 160 -0.73 -6.23 -6.17
CA ALA A 160 -0.27 -7.55 -5.78
C ALA A 160 1.28 -7.56 -5.75
N ASP A 161 1.89 -6.97 -6.77
CA ASP A 161 3.35 -6.76 -6.84
C ASP A 161 3.88 -5.82 -5.74
N ALA A 162 3.04 -4.93 -5.23
CA ALA A 162 3.36 -3.99 -4.16
C ALA A 162 3.24 -4.57 -2.75
N GLY A 163 2.47 -5.65 -2.59
CA GLY A 163 2.16 -6.27 -1.29
C GLY A 163 3.38 -6.55 -0.41
N PRO A 164 4.50 -7.10 -0.95
CA PRO A 164 5.72 -7.32 -0.17
C PRO A 164 6.27 -6.04 0.48
N ALA A 165 6.41 -4.93 -0.27
CA ALA A 165 6.94 -3.69 0.30
C ALA A 165 5.95 -3.01 1.25
N LEU A 166 4.63 -3.13 1.01
CA LEU A 166 3.62 -2.68 1.97
C LEU A 166 3.74 -3.45 3.29
N GLY A 167 3.88 -4.77 3.23
CA GLY A 167 4.08 -5.61 4.40
C GLY A 167 5.39 -5.28 5.12
N HIS A 168 6.47 -5.07 4.37
CA HIS A 168 7.75 -4.64 4.92
C HIS A 168 7.65 -3.27 5.62
N ALA A 169 6.93 -2.32 5.04
CA ALA A 169 6.70 -1.02 5.67
C ALA A 169 5.89 -1.16 6.97
N LEU A 170 4.89 -2.04 7.02
CA LEU A 170 4.13 -2.30 8.25
C LEU A 170 4.97 -3.03 9.31
N LEU A 171 5.80 -3.99 8.90
CA LEU A 171 6.61 -4.79 9.81
C LEU A 171 7.83 -4.01 10.33
N ILE A 172 8.53 -3.28 9.46
CA ILE A 172 9.78 -2.61 9.81
C ILE A 172 9.53 -1.15 10.17
N GLU A 173 9.01 -0.36 9.23
CA GLU A 173 8.94 1.10 9.41
C GLU A 173 7.85 1.54 10.40
N ALA A 174 6.76 0.77 10.49
CA ALA A 174 5.68 0.98 11.45
C ALA A 174 5.87 0.18 12.77
N ASP A 175 7.08 -0.31 13.04
CA ASP A 175 7.45 -1.01 14.27
C ASP A 175 6.62 -2.30 14.52
N GLY A 176 6.11 -2.96 13.46
CA GLY A 176 5.33 -4.18 13.59
C GLY A 176 6.11 -5.38 14.11
N ALA A 177 7.36 -5.56 13.68
CA ALA A 177 8.29 -6.58 14.17
C ALA A 177 8.66 -6.33 15.63
N GLU A 178 8.85 -5.07 16.02
CA GLU A 178 9.07 -4.66 17.39
C GLU A 178 7.86 -5.00 18.28
N ALA A 179 6.65 -4.68 17.84
CA ALA A 179 5.42 -5.04 18.53
C ALA A 179 5.22 -6.55 18.62
N LEU A 180 5.55 -7.30 17.55
CA LEU A 180 5.43 -8.77 17.53
C LEU A 180 6.43 -9.40 18.48
N ALA A 181 7.67 -8.91 18.52
CA ALA A 181 8.67 -9.34 19.47
C ALA A 181 8.25 -9.05 20.92
N GLU A 182 7.54 -7.94 21.17
CA GLU A 182 6.96 -7.66 22.48
C GLU A 182 5.88 -8.67 22.86
N VAL A 183 4.99 -9.05 21.93
CA VAL A 183 4.02 -10.12 22.13
C VAL A 183 4.72 -11.45 22.44
N VAL A 184 5.67 -11.87 21.60
CA VAL A 184 6.45 -13.11 21.79
C VAL A 184 7.11 -13.14 23.17
N THR A 185 7.74 -12.05 23.58
CA THR A 185 8.40 -11.97 24.89
C THR A 185 7.43 -11.90 26.06
N SER A 186 6.23 -11.32 25.90
CA SER A 186 5.20 -11.37 26.94
C SER A 186 4.66 -12.77 27.17
N HIS A 187 4.58 -13.61 26.13
CA HIS A 187 4.20 -15.02 26.25
C HIS A 187 5.25 -15.84 26.99
N LEU A 188 6.53 -15.48 26.89
CA LEU A 188 7.59 -16.09 27.70
C LEU A 188 7.42 -15.80 29.20
N ASP A 189 6.77 -14.70 29.58
CA ASP A 189 6.48 -14.40 30.99
C ASP A 189 5.33 -15.24 31.54
N ASP A 190 4.51 -15.87 30.69
CA ASP A 190 3.45 -16.79 31.12
C ASP A 190 4.08 -18.10 31.65
N PRO A 191 3.87 -18.46 32.93
CA PRO A 191 4.43 -19.68 33.52
C PRO A 191 4.00 -20.97 32.81
N GLU A 192 2.78 -21.02 32.28
CA GLU A 192 2.27 -22.20 31.58
C GLU A 192 2.94 -22.34 30.21
N PHE A 193 3.03 -21.26 29.45
CA PHE A 193 3.72 -21.24 28.16
C PHE A 193 5.21 -21.58 28.34
N SER A 194 5.89 -20.93 29.29
CA SER A 194 7.29 -21.18 29.60
C SER A 194 7.56 -22.64 29.97
N ARG A 195 6.68 -23.28 30.76
CA ARG A 195 6.80 -24.71 31.08
C ARG A 195 6.70 -25.57 29.82
N ARG A 196 5.70 -25.32 28.95
CA ARG A 196 5.50 -26.07 27.70
C ARG A 196 6.68 -25.90 26.73
N LEU A 197 7.22 -24.68 26.65
CA LEU A 197 8.39 -24.39 25.85
C LEU A 197 9.64 -25.10 26.39
N GLY A 198 9.84 -25.11 27.71
CA GLY A 198 10.91 -25.84 28.38
C GLY A 198 10.83 -27.35 28.15
N GLU A 199 9.63 -27.93 28.12
CA GLU A 199 9.42 -29.35 27.79
C GLU A 199 9.86 -29.70 26.36
N ARG A 200 9.74 -28.77 25.40
CA ARG A 200 10.16 -28.97 23.99
C ARG A 200 11.64 -28.68 23.76
N LEU A 201 12.12 -27.54 24.27
CA LEU A 201 13.46 -27.02 23.97
C LEU A 201 14.53 -27.40 24.99
N GLY A 202 14.12 -27.81 26.20
CA GLY A 202 14.98 -27.90 27.36
C GLY A 202 15.36 -26.51 27.91
N ASP A 203 16.03 -26.48 29.06
CA ASP A 203 16.34 -25.25 29.79
C ASP A 203 17.60 -24.50 29.27
N ASP A 204 17.85 -24.51 27.94
CA ASP A 204 18.99 -23.78 27.35
C ASP A 204 18.59 -22.38 26.86
N PRO A 205 18.92 -21.30 27.60
CA PRO A 205 18.58 -19.92 27.20
C PRO A 205 19.25 -19.49 25.89
N GLN A 206 20.40 -20.07 25.54
CA GLN A 206 21.09 -19.76 24.28
C GLN A 206 20.44 -20.46 23.09
N ARG A 207 19.77 -21.58 23.32
CA ARG A 207 18.94 -22.22 22.30
C ARG A 207 17.72 -21.35 21.99
N LEU A 208 17.02 -20.86 23.01
CA LEU A 208 15.86 -19.99 22.81
C LEU A 208 16.22 -18.71 22.05
N ALA A 209 17.29 -18.00 22.47
CA ALA A 209 17.73 -16.79 21.78
C ALA A 209 18.09 -17.05 20.30
N ARG A 210 18.74 -18.19 19.99
CA ARG A 210 19.03 -18.58 18.60
C ARG A 210 17.77 -18.87 17.79
N ARG A 211 16.73 -19.46 18.41
CA ARG A 211 15.45 -19.74 17.75
C ARG A 211 14.64 -18.48 17.50
N LEU A 212 14.64 -17.54 18.44
CA LEU A 212 13.99 -16.24 18.28
C LEU A 212 14.61 -15.44 17.13
N GLY A 213 15.94 -15.50 16.99
CA GLY A 213 16.67 -14.87 15.88
C GLY A 213 16.76 -15.69 14.60
N ASP A 214 16.08 -16.85 14.51
CA ASP A 214 16.09 -17.68 13.31
C ASP A 214 15.01 -17.21 12.33
N PRO A 215 15.38 -16.68 11.15
CA PRO A 215 14.41 -16.11 10.23
C PRO A 215 13.46 -17.17 9.64
N GLU A 216 13.86 -18.44 9.52
CA GLU A 216 12.94 -19.51 9.07
C GLU A 216 11.79 -19.71 10.08
N ARG A 217 12.05 -19.46 11.37
CA ARG A 217 11.04 -19.57 12.42
C ARG A 217 10.19 -18.30 12.51
N GLY A 218 10.81 -17.14 12.35
CA GLY A 218 10.09 -15.87 12.20
C GLY A 218 9.11 -15.89 11.01
N ALA A 219 9.48 -16.53 9.90
CA ALA A 219 8.64 -16.60 8.71
C ALA A 219 7.31 -17.32 8.95
N THR A 220 7.30 -18.38 9.75
CA THR A 220 6.05 -19.08 10.14
C THR A 220 5.07 -18.12 10.83
N LEU A 221 5.56 -17.26 11.72
CA LEU A 221 4.75 -16.26 12.42
C LEU A 221 4.25 -15.18 11.45
N LEU A 222 5.11 -14.69 10.56
CA LEU A 222 4.76 -13.64 9.60
C LEU A 222 3.76 -14.12 8.53
N VAL A 223 3.82 -15.39 8.13
CA VAL A 223 2.84 -15.98 7.20
C VAL A 223 1.45 -16.05 7.85
N ASP A 224 1.34 -16.49 9.11
CA ASP A 224 0.06 -16.48 9.84
C ASP A 224 -0.43 -15.05 10.10
N PHE A 225 0.47 -14.13 10.47
CA PHE A 225 0.15 -12.71 10.61
C PHE A 225 -0.46 -12.12 9.33
N ALA A 226 0.15 -12.38 8.17
CA ALA A 226 -0.36 -11.93 6.88
C ALA A 226 -1.73 -12.54 6.56
N ALA A 227 -1.95 -13.82 6.86
CA ALA A 227 -3.25 -14.47 6.68
C ALA A 227 -4.33 -13.82 7.56
N VAL A 228 -4.03 -13.56 8.83
CA VAL A 228 -4.98 -12.92 9.76
C VAL A 228 -5.27 -11.48 9.37
N LEU A 229 -4.27 -10.74 8.92
CA LEU A 229 -4.44 -9.38 8.42
C LEU A 229 -5.41 -9.36 7.22
N ALA A 230 -5.33 -10.36 6.34
CA ALA A 230 -6.16 -10.50 5.15
C ALA A 230 -7.59 -10.97 5.44
N GLU A 231 -7.79 -11.85 6.43
CA GLU A 231 -9.06 -12.53 6.65
C GLU A 231 -9.88 -11.95 7.81
N ALA A 232 -9.22 -11.33 8.80
CA ALA A 232 -9.92 -10.86 9.99
C ALA A 232 -10.51 -9.46 9.77
N PRO A 233 -11.77 -9.21 10.23
CA PRO A 233 -12.35 -7.87 10.23
C PRO A 233 -11.49 -6.84 10.98
N THR A 234 -10.74 -7.30 11.99
CA THR A 234 -9.78 -6.47 12.73
C THR A 234 -8.60 -6.02 11.88
N GLY A 235 -8.12 -6.88 10.97
CA GLY A 235 -7.07 -6.54 10.00
C GLY A 235 -7.56 -5.53 8.97
N HIS A 236 -8.76 -5.76 8.40
CA HIS A 236 -9.40 -4.82 7.48
C HIS A 236 -9.61 -3.45 8.12
N ALA A 237 -10.12 -3.42 9.36
CA ALA A 237 -10.34 -2.19 10.11
C ALA A 237 -9.03 -1.44 10.39
N THR A 238 -7.94 -2.15 10.68
CA THR A 238 -6.60 -1.57 10.88
C THR A 238 -6.12 -0.87 9.60
N ILE A 239 -6.15 -1.54 8.44
CA ILE A 239 -5.71 -0.93 7.18
C ILE A 239 -6.65 0.22 6.77
N ALA A 240 -7.97 0.05 6.93
CA ALA A 240 -8.95 1.11 6.69
C ALA A 240 -8.69 2.35 7.55
N ALA A 241 -8.36 2.18 8.84
CA ALA A 241 -8.05 3.29 9.73
C ALA A 241 -6.77 4.03 9.33
N ILE A 242 -5.75 3.31 8.87
CA ILE A 242 -4.52 3.92 8.33
C ILE A 242 -4.84 4.74 7.08
N LEU A 243 -5.63 4.20 6.15
CA LEU A 243 -6.04 4.89 4.93
C LEU A 243 -6.90 6.13 5.21
N ASP A 244 -7.88 6.01 6.11
CA ASP A 244 -8.84 7.07 6.43
C ASP A 244 -8.24 8.22 7.25
N ALA A 245 -7.01 8.06 7.76
CA ALA A 245 -6.36 9.06 8.59
C ALA A 245 -6.11 10.37 7.83
N GLN A 246 -6.33 11.51 8.51
CA GLN A 246 -6.09 12.83 7.94
C GLN A 246 -4.62 13.02 7.53
N THR A 247 -3.68 12.47 8.30
CA THR A 247 -2.25 12.48 7.96
C THR A 247 -1.98 11.75 6.64
N SER A 248 -2.68 10.64 6.39
CA SER A 248 -2.53 9.88 5.15
C SER A 248 -3.00 10.67 3.93
N ALA A 249 -4.12 11.39 4.06
CA ALA A 249 -4.59 12.30 3.03
C ALA A 249 -3.60 13.46 2.79
N ALA A 250 -3.10 14.09 3.84
CA ALA A 250 -2.15 15.20 3.72
C ALA A 250 -0.82 14.78 3.06
N LEU A 251 -0.26 13.62 3.46
CA LEU A 251 0.95 13.07 2.84
C LEU A 251 0.73 12.73 1.37
N SER A 252 -0.41 12.14 1.04
CA SER A 252 -0.77 11.78 -0.33
C SER A 252 -0.95 13.03 -1.20
N ALA A 253 -1.63 14.07 -0.69
CA ALA A 253 -1.78 15.35 -1.38
C ALA A 253 -0.41 16.00 -1.65
N ALA A 254 0.50 15.99 -0.67
CA ALA A 254 1.84 16.52 -0.83
C ALA A 254 2.67 15.75 -1.89
N SER A 255 2.54 14.41 -1.93
CA SER A 255 3.19 13.57 -2.94
C SER A 255 2.68 13.88 -4.35
N LEU A 256 1.36 13.95 -4.53
CA LEU A 256 0.76 14.32 -5.83
C LEU A 256 1.17 15.71 -6.31
N ARG A 257 1.25 16.70 -5.41
CA ARG A 257 1.72 18.04 -5.80
C ARG A 257 3.13 18.02 -6.36
N ARG A 258 4.02 17.20 -5.79
CA ARG A 258 5.38 17.03 -6.33
C ARG A 258 5.37 16.31 -7.67
N LEU A 259 4.53 15.29 -7.84
CA LEU A 259 4.34 14.61 -9.13
C LEU A 259 3.78 15.52 -10.21
N LEU A 260 2.82 16.39 -9.88
CA LEU A 260 2.26 17.38 -10.80
C LEU A 260 3.24 18.48 -11.20
N ARG A 261 4.42 18.55 -10.58
CA ARG A 261 5.53 19.41 -10.96
C ARG A 261 6.62 18.68 -11.75
N ASP A 262 6.48 17.36 -11.95
CA ASP A 262 7.40 16.57 -12.74
C ASP A 262 6.94 16.53 -14.21
N ASP A 263 7.74 17.11 -15.10
CA ASP A 263 7.41 17.21 -16.53
C ASP A 263 7.21 15.84 -17.19
N THR A 264 7.90 14.79 -16.72
CA THR A 264 7.79 13.44 -17.29
C THR A 264 6.46 12.82 -16.91
N PHE A 265 6.07 12.95 -15.64
CA PHE A 265 4.76 12.52 -15.16
C PHE A 265 3.62 13.27 -15.87
N ILE A 266 3.74 14.58 -16.05
CA ILE A 266 2.78 15.40 -16.78
C ILE A 266 2.66 14.93 -18.24
N ALA A 267 3.78 14.69 -18.92
CA ALA A 267 3.80 14.23 -20.30
C ALA A 267 3.12 12.85 -20.47
N ALA A 268 3.49 11.89 -19.63
CA ALA A 268 2.89 10.55 -19.63
C ALA A 268 1.38 10.59 -19.31
N SER A 269 0.98 11.43 -18.34
CA SER A 269 -0.43 11.62 -17.99
C SER A 269 -1.24 12.24 -19.13
N ARG A 270 -0.65 13.17 -19.89
CA ARG A 270 -1.26 13.76 -21.10
C ARG A 270 -1.44 12.74 -22.22
N GLU A 271 -0.46 11.87 -22.41
CA GLU A 271 -0.54 10.77 -23.38
C GLU A 271 -1.67 9.80 -23.00
N LEU A 272 -1.72 9.37 -21.73
CA LEU A 272 -2.78 8.51 -21.21
C LEU A 272 -4.17 9.15 -21.40
N PHE A 273 -4.30 10.44 -21.10
CA PHE A 273 -5.53 11.19 -21.32
C PHE A 273 -5.94 11.22 -22.80
N ALA A 274 -4.98 11.44 -23.71
CA ALA A 274 -5.25 11.45 -25.14
C ALA A 274 -5.74 10.08 -25.66
N LEU A 275 -5.13 8.99 -25.19
CA LEU A 275 -5.55 7.62 -25.52
C LEU A 275 -6.95 7.31 -24.97
N ALA A 276 -7.24 7.70 -23.72
CA ALA A 276 -8.54 7.51 -23.11
C ALA A 276 -9.65 8.28 -23.85
N LEU A 277 -9.34 9.49 -24.32
CA LEU A 277 -10.28 10.38 -25.00
C LEU A 277 -10.50 10.04 -26.49
N ALA A 278 -9.69 9.14 -27.07
CA ALA A 278 -9.81 8.73 -28.46
C ALA A 278 -11.21 8.19 -28.81
N ALA A 279 -11.61 8.31 -30.08
CA ALA A 279 -12.91 7.82 -30.55
C ALA A 279 -13.07 6.30 -30.39
N GLN A 280 -11.97 5.56 -30.60
CA GLN A 280 -11.87 4.12 -30.39
C GLN A 280 -10.77 3.85 -29.36
N ILE A 281 -10.98 2.86 -28.50
CA ILE A 281 -9.96 2.41 -27.54
C ILE A 281 -8.96 1.51 -28.26
N ASP A 282 -7.69 1.88 -28.19
CA ASP A 282 -6.58 0.95 -28.39
C ASP A 282 -6.14 0.42 -27.02
N ALA A 283 -6.63 -0.76 -26.67
CA ALA A 283 -6.38 -1.35 -25.36
C ALA A 283 -4.88 -1.63 -25.13
N ARG A 284 -4.12 -1.96 -26.18
CA ARG A 284 -2.68 -2.25 -26.06
C ARG A 284 -1.87 -0.99 -25.85
N ALA A 285 -2.17 0.07 -26.60
CA ALA A 285 -1.51 1.36 -26.40
C ALA A 285 -1.82 1.93 -25.01
N LEU A 286 -3.07 1.76 -24.56
CA LEU A 286 -3.50 2.20 -23.23
C LEU A 286 -2.81 1.42 -22.11
N GLU A 287 -2.73 0.09 -22.22
CA GLU A 287 -1.99 -0.77 -21.28
C GLU A 287 -0.51 -0.37 -21.22
N ALA A 288 0.14 -0.22 -22.38
CA ALA A 288 1.54 0.20 -22.46
C ALA A 288 1.77 1.61 -21.85
N ALA A 289 0.82 2.53 -22.02
CA ALA A 289 0.91 3.87 -21.44
C ALA A 289 0.72 3.85 -19.91
N ILE A 290 -0.17 3.00 -19.40
CA ILE A 290 -0.33 2.80 -17.95
C ILE A 290 0.95 2.19 -17.38
N ASP A 291 1.49 1.14 -18.00
CA ASP A 291 2.74 0.50 -17.57
C ASP A 291 3.92 1.47 -17.61
N ALA A 292 4.01 2.31 -18.64
CA ALA A 292 5.03 3.34 -18.75
C ALA A 292 4.89 4.41 -17.64
N LEU A 293 3.67 4.84 -17.33
CA LEU A 293 3.39 5.77 -16.24
C LEU A 293 3.78 5.14 -14.88
N LEU A 294 3.40 3.89 -14.65
CA LEU A 294 3.75 3.09 -13.48
C LEU A 294 5.27 2.91 -13.35
N ALA A 295 6.00 2.78 -14.45
CA ALA A 295 7.44 2.60 -14.44
C ALA A 295 8.23 3.90 -14.22
N LEU A 296 7.59 5.07 -14.16
CA LEU A 296 8.27 6.36 -14.03
C LEU A 296 9.10 6.43 -12.73
N PRO A 297 10.39 6.80 -12.78
CA PRO A 297 11.22 6.94 -11.59
C PRO A 297 10.68 7.98 -10.60
N ALA A 298 10.09 9.08 -11.09
CA ALA A 298 9.48 10.10 -10.25
C ALA A 298 8.32 9.54 -9.44
N LEU A 299 7.44 8.76 -10.09
CA LEU A 299 6.31 8.09 -9.44
C LEU A 299 6.81 7.09 -8.38
N ARG A 300 7.75 6.21 -8.73
CA ARG A 300 8.35 5.23 -7.80
C ARG A 300 8.95 5.87 -6.56
N ARG A 301 9.73 6.94 -6.72
CA ARG A 301 10.36 7.64 -5.59
C ARG A 301 9.34 8.29 -4.67
N GLU A 302 8.38 9.03 -5.24
CA GLU A 302 7.36 9.72 -4.45
C GLU A 302 6.47 8.75 -3.69
N ALA A 303 6.18 7.64 -4.33
CA ALA A 303 5.37 6.58 -3.79
C ALA A 303 6.13 5.85 -2.65
N ALA A 304 7.40 5.49 -2.82
CA ALA A 304 8.22 4.91 -1.75
C ALA A 304 8.36 5.86 -0.55
N ALA A 305 8.59 7.14 -0.82
CA ALA A 305 8.66 8.17 0.22
C ALA A 305 7.33 8.34 0.96
N LEU A 306 6.20 8.26 0.25
CA LEU A 306 4.86 8.29 0.83
C LEU A 306 4.64 7.08 1.75
N LEU A 307 4.96 5.87 1.28
CA LEU A 307 4.83 4.65 2.07
C LEU A 307 5.65 4.72 3.37
N ALA A 308 6.92 5.10 3.27
CA ALA A 308 7.79 5.27 4.43
C ALA A 308 7.25 6.35 5.39
N ALA A 309 6.77 7.48 4.88
CA ALA A 309 6.17 8.54 5.70
C ALA A 309 4.87 8.09 6.40
N LEU A 310 4.03 7.31 5.70
CA LEU A 310 2.81 6.74 6.25
C LEU A 310 3.13 5.75 7.36
N ALA A 311 4.03 4.80 7.11
CA ALA A 311 4.44 3.78 8.06
C ALA A 311 5.03 4.40 9.34
N ARG A 312 5.81 5.48 9.21
CA ARG A 312 6.36 6.22 10.34
C ARG A 312 5.38 7.16 11.04
N SER A 313 4.17 7.33 10.52
CA SER A 313 3.16 8.15 11.19
C SER A 313 2.72 7.52 12.51
N GLU A 314 2.47 8.35 13.53
CA GLU A 314 2.00 7.87 14.84
C GLU A 314 0.69 7.09 14.71
N VAL A 315 -0.17 7.47 13.77
CA VAL A 315 -1.43 6.76 13.49
C VAL A 315 -1.15 5.36 12.98
N ALA A 316 -0.27 5.20 11.97
CA ALA A 316 0.05 3.88 11.44
C ALA A 316 0.70 2.99 12.49
N ARG A 317 1.71 3.51 13.21
CA ARG A 317 2.37 2.78 14.30
C ARG A 317 1.39 2.35 15.39
N GLY A 318 0.49 3.24 15.80
CA GLY A 318 -0.55 2.92 16.77
C GLY A 318 -1.53 1.85 16.29
N GLN A 319 -1.95 1.91 15.02
CA GLN A 319 -2.86 0.92 14.42
C GLN A 319 -2.18 -0.45 14.25
N VAL A 320 -0.92 -0.47 13.83
CA VAL A 320 -0.11 -1.70 13.70
C VAL A 320 0.13 -2.31 15.07
N SER A 321 0.59 -1.53 16.06
CA SER A 321 0.80 -2.01 17.43
C SER A 321 -0.50 -2.58 18.04
N SER A 322 -1.63 -1.88 17.89
CA SER A 322 -2.93 -2.37 18.37
C SER A 322 -3.41 -3.63 17.64
N PHE A 323 -3.13 -3.77 16.34
CA PHE A 323 -3.41 -5.00 15.61
C PHE A 323 -2.55 -6.16 16.11
N VAL A 324 -1.26 -5.93 16.29
CA VAL A 324 -0.30 -6.93 16.78
C VAL A 324 -0.65 -7.39 18.19
N GLN A 325 -1.07 -6.50 19.09
CA GLN A 325 -1.56 -6.88 20.42
C GLN A 325 -2.76 -7.82 20.33
N ARG A 326 -3.79 -7.46 19.54
CA ARG A 326 -4.96 -8.31 19.31
C ARG A 326 -4.62 -9.64 18.65
N TYR A 327 -3.63 -9.63 17.74
CA TYR A 327 -3.10 -10.84 17.13
C TYR A 327 -2.45 -11.75 18.18
N GLY A 328 -1.72 -11.16 19.13
CA GLY A 328 -1.10 -11.84 20.27
C GLY A 328 -2.06 -12.39 21.32
N GLU A 329 -3.33 -11.99 21.30
CA GLU A 329 -4.39 -12.48 22.20
C GLU A 329 -5.17 -13.67 21.61
N ARG A 330 -4.87 -14.08 20.36
CA ARG A 330 -5.57 -15.20 19.70
C ARG A 330 -5.26 -16.51 20.40
N GLU A 331 -6.27 -17.35 20.60
CA GLU A 331 -6.12 -18.70 21.19
C GLU A 331 -5.10 -19.60 20.44
N THR A 332 -4.89 -19.33 19.15
CA THR A 332 -3.95 -20.06 18.30
C THR A 332 -2.50 -19.59 18.42
N ILE A 333 -2.22 -18.51 19.16
CA ILE A 333 -0.87 -17.93 19.22
C ILE A 333 0.11 -18.84 19.98
N ASP A 334 -0.27 -19.39 21.13
CA ASP A 334 0.62 -20.23 21.93
C ASP A 334 1.04 -21.51 21.19
N PRO A 335 0.11 -22.28 20.56
CA PRO A 335 0.50 -23.40 19.72
C PRO A 335 1.43 -22.98 18.58
N LEU A 336 1.13 -21.86 17.90
CA LEU A 336 1.94 -21.35 16.79
C LEU A 336 3.36 -20.98 17.23
N LEU A 337 3.50 -20.28 18.34
CA LEU A 337 4.81 -19.89 18.88
C LEU A 337 5.61 -21.11 19.34
N LEU A 338 4.96 -22.09 19.99
CA LEU A 338 5.62 -23.34 20.37
C LEU A 338 6.13 -24.10 19.15
N ASP A 339 5.35 -24.16 18.06
CA ASP A 339 5.76 -24.85 16.82
C ASP A 339 6.84 -24.09 16.05
N ALA A 340 6.74 -22.76 15.98
CA ALA A 340 7.78 -21.93 15.39
C ALA A 340 9.11 -22.10 16.12
N LEU A 341 9.10 -22.16 17.46
CA LEU A 341 10.32 -22.20 18.26
C LEU A 341 10.95 -23.59 18.42
N ASP A 342 10.24 -24.68 18.11
CA ASP A 342 10.70 -26.09 18.25
C ASP A 342 11.93 -26.46 17.39
#